data_AF-A0A4P5W5I9-F1
#
_entry.id   AF-A0A4P5W5I9-F1
#
_cell.length_a   1.000
_cell.length_b   1.000
_cell.length_c   1.000
_cell.angle_alpha   90.00
_cell.angle_beta   90.00
_cell.angle_gamma   90.00
#
_symmetry.space_group_name_H-M   'P 1'
#
loop_
_entity.id
_entity.type
_entity.pdbx_description
1 polymer ?
#
loop_
_entity_poly.entity_id
_entity_poly.type
_entity_poly.pdbx_seq_one_letter_code
_entity_poly.pdbx_strand_id
1 'polypeptide(L)'
;MNKKYLKSVLLVLLLVDINQIINAAPMILDLNALSTKYKLKNDIPARIQWDANSGYCGEVSMISAGLYYGQYLSQYDVRGIASPGVPQNLSDSQLLVGVNDDVAAKGLRLKYERKSSASSSSFYAWVKYHISLGHPVVTGVFLNQNKDDESDLDQGSDQYDHIVPVIGFGSNRPFVNSYYSGDVIIFSDNGLDNPYYSLEIQEFLANRQEANNPDGSAYYLPKDPIIKYGIAITGVMDNKNETLPVIVTTSKNTESPEMIDNDTKRPTASTFDLTVTVSKLIPNINYNLYLYSQETDVPVESFNVSSQKIGVLPWQVIKITSGSKWSKTIKNVKSNSKVIFRAVKADPSTVIRTKSKVRW
;
A
#
# COMPACT_ATOMS: atom_id res chain seq x y z
N MET A 1 57.75 -48.26 -23.95
CA MET A 1 56.44 -48.33 -23.26
C MET A 1 55.91 -46.90 -23.18
N ASN A 2 54.74 -46.48 -23.66
CA ASN A 2 53.59 -47.15 -24.25
C ASN A 2 52.92 -46.17 -25.24
N LYS A 3 52.37 -46.71 -26.33
CA LYS A 3 51.47 -46.07 -27.31
C LYS A 3 50.28 -45.39 -26.58
N LYS A 4 49.62 -44.31 -27.02
CA LYS A 4 48.81 -44.17 -28.26
C LYS A 4 47.90 -42.91 -28.17
N TYR A 5 47.58 -42.33 -29.34
CA TYR A 5 46.38 -41.53 -29.71
C TYR A 5 46.20 -40.12 -29.11
N LEU A 6 45.60 -39.12 -29.76
CA LEU A 6 45.29 -38.71 -31.15
C LEU A 6 44.45 -37.42 -30.96
N LYS A 7 44.68 -36.35 -31.75
CA LYS A 7 43.68 -35.36 -32.27
C LYS A 7 42.64 -34.77 -31.29
N SER A 8 42.36 -33.47 -31.16
CA SER A 8 42.43 -32.33 -32.08
C SER A 8 41.73 -31.12 -31.43
N VAL A 9 42.21 -29.90 -31.71
CA VAL A 9 41.45 -28.63 -31.88
C VAL A 9 40.77 -27.98 -30.66
N LEU A 10 41.26 -26.80 -30.22
CA LEU A 10 40.56 -25.48 -30.16
C LEU A 10 41.51 -24.43 -29.52
N LEU A 11 42.11 -23.55 -30.32
CA LEU A 11 41.74 -22.13 -30.46
C LEU A 11 42.05 -21.24 -29.22
N VAL A 12 43.18 -20.54 -29.32
CA VAL A 12 43.44 -19.16 -28.86
C VAL A 12 43.00 -18.80 -27.43
N LEU A 13 43.90 -19.03 -26.47
CA LEU A 13 43.96 -18.27 -25.22
C LEU A 13 44.62 -16.92 -25.52
N LEU A 14 43.79 -15.89 -25.74
CA LEU A 14 44.23 -14.50 -25.70
C LEU A 14 44.07 -13.98 -24.26
N LEU A 15 45.18 -13.47 -23.77
CA LEU A 15 45.34 -12.67 -22.56
C LEU A 15 44.20 -11.64 -22.42
N VAL A 16 43.50 -11.68 -21.29
CA VAL A 16 42.81 -10.51 -20.74
C VAL A 16 43.48 -10.18 -19.42
N ASP A 17 43.94 -8.95 -19.37
CA ASP A 17 44.73 -8.28 -18.35
C ASP A 17 44.04 -8.33 -16.96
N ILE A 18 44.77 -8.80 -15.94
CA ILE A 18 44.30 -8.95 -14.55
C ILE A 18 44.17 -7.59 -13.83
N ASN A 19 44.49 -6.47 -14.50
CA ASN A 19 44.49 -5.13 -13.91
C ASN A 19 43.18 -4.31 -14.10
N GLN A 20 42.07 -4.91 -14.53
CA GLN A 20 40.76 -4.22 -14.59
C GLN A 20 39.76 -4.61 -13.47
N ILE A 21 40.19 -5.29 -12.40
CA ILE A 21 39.33 -5.66 -11.26
C ILE A 21 39.40 -4.63 -10.11
N ILE A 22 39.88 -3.41 -10.37
CA ILE A 22 39.87 -2.32 -9.38
C ILE A 22 39.13 -1.13 -9.99
N ASN A 23 37.81 -1.24 -10.00
CA ASN A 23 36.82 -0.15 -9.99
C ASN A 23 35.44 -0.81 -9.90
N ALA A 24 35.16 -1.47 -8.78
CA ALA A 24 33.81 -1.89 -8.44
C ALA A 24 33.02 -0.63 -8.06
N ALA A 25 32.43 0.03 -9.07
CA ALA A 25 31.22 0.81 -8.84
C ALA A 25 30.15 -0.14 -8.27
N PRO A 26 29.33 0.29 -7.30
CA PRO A 26 28.25 -0.55 -6.81
C PRO A 26 27.38 -0.94 -8.00
N MET A 27 27.25 -2.25 -8.20
CA MET A 27 26.38 -2.82 -9.21
C MET A 27 24.96 -2.39 -8.86
N ILE A 28 24.50 -1.29 -9.46
CA ILE A 28 23.08 -0.96 -9.57
C ILE A 28 22.48 -2.12 -10.36
N LEU A 29 21.87 -3.06 -9.64
CA LEU A 29 20.98 -4.05 -10.23
C LEU A 29 19.76 -3.29 -10.73
N ASP A 30 19.85 -2.79 -11.96
CA ASP A 30 18.70 -2.36 -12.73
C ASP A 30 17.84 -3.60 -13.04
N LEU A 31 16.91 -3.87 -12.12
CA LEU A 31 15.47 -4.15 -12.27
C LEU A 31 14.93 -4.60 -13.65
N ASN A 32 15.69 -5.34 -14.44
CA ASN A 32 15.15 -6.39 -15.29
C ASN A 32 14.56 -7.43 -14.37
N ALA A 33 13.32 -7.15 -13.96
CA ALA A 33 12.47 -7.94 -13.12
C ALA A 33 12.77 -9.42 -13.28
N LEU A 34 12.92 -10.13 -12.15
CA LEU A 34 12.64 -11.56 -12.08
C LEU A 34 11.44 -11.82 -13.01
N SER A 35 11.70 -12.47 -14.14
CA SER A 35 10.74 -12.56 -15.24
C SER A 35 9.75 -13.66 -14.91
N THR A 36 9.03 -13.46 -13.81
CA THR A 36 7.98 -14.36 -13.40
C THR A 36 6.93 -14.40 -14.49
N LYS A 37 6.61 -15.62 -14.94
CA LYS A 37 5.65 -15.85 -16.03
C LYS A 37 4.27 -15.27 -15.73
N TYR A 38 3.87 -15.28 -14.46
CA TYR A 38 2.59 -14.77 -13.98
C TYR A 38 2.85 -13.63 -13.00
N LYS A 39 2.27 -12.45 -13.30
CA LYS A 39 2.34 -11.27 -12.44
C LYS A 39 0.94 -10.73 -12.18
N LEU A 40 0.65 -10.43 -10.92
CA LEU A 40 -0.53 -9.70 -10.49
C LEU A 40 -0.06 -8.42 -9.81
N LYS A 41 -0.62 -7.29 -10.22
CA LYS A 41 -0.38 -5.99 -9.61
C LYS A 41 -1.71 -5.25 -9.50
N ASN A 42 -2.08 -4.90 -8.28
CA ASN A 42 -3.21 -4.06 -7.98
C ASN A 42 -2.82 -2.60 -8.20
N ASP A 43 -3.75 -1.82 -8.74
CA ASP A 43 -3.57 -0.38 -8.97
C ASP A 43 -3.75 0.41 -7.66
N ILE A 44 -2.92 0.07 -6.67
CA ILE A 44 -2.91 0.71 -5.35
C ILE A 44 -2.04 1.97 -5.46
N PRO A 45 -2.59 3.17 -5.21
CA PRO A 45 -1.83 4.41 -5.36
C PRO A 45 -0.69 4.49 -4.35
N ALA A 46 0.53 4.69 -4.84
CA ALA A 46 1.69 4.97 -4.00
C ALA A 46 1.60 6.36 -3.36
N ARG A 47 2.17 6.49 -2.16
CA ARG A 47 2.18 7.71 -1.34
C ARG A 47 3.53 7.83 -0.66
N ILE A 48 3.95 9.05 -0.37
CA ILE A 48 5.23 9.33 0.31
C ILE A 48 4.95 9.58 1.79
N GLN A 49 5.70 8.93 2.66
CA GLN A 49 5.64 9.16 4.11
C GLN A 49 6.35 10.43 4.53
N TRP A 50 5.94 10.97 5.68
CA TRP A 50 6.77 11.91 6.42
C TRP A 50 7.76 11.14 7.30
N ASP A 51 8.97 11.68 7.45
CA ASP A 51 10.02 11.08 8.27
C ASP A 51 9.96 11.54 9.75
N ALA A 52 9.34 12.70 9.99
CA ALA A 52 9.18 13.25 11.33
C ALA A 52 8.41 12.32 12.29
N ASN A 53 8.67 12.48 13.60
CA ASN A 53 7.97 11.81 14.68
C ASN A 53 7.95 10.28 14.52
N SER A 54 9.15 9.71 14.35
CA SER A 54 9.39 8.26 14.15
C SER A 54 8.83 7.69 12.84
N GLY A 55 8.60 8.53 11.83
CA GLY A 55 8.12 8.11 10.50
C GLY A 55 6.64 7.73 10.46
N TYR A 56 6.02 7.80 9.28
CA TYR A 56 4.57 7.57 9.04
C TYR A 56 4.25 6.38 8.10
N CYS A 57 5.15 5.39 8.03
CA CYS A 57 5.06 4.27 7.10
C CYS A 57 3.74 3.48 7.20
N GLY A 58 3.26 3.23 8.43
CA GLY A 58 2.00 2.53 8.67
C GLY A 58 0.77 3.34 8.25
N GLU A 59 0.74 4.62 8.57
CA GLU A 59 -0.32 5.54 8.17
C GLU A 59 -0.43 5.63 6.64
N VAL A 60 0.71 5.80 5.96
CA VAL A 60 0.77 5.94 4.51
C VAL A 60 0.33 4.66 3.82
N SER A 61 0.77 3.51 4.32
CA SER A 61 0.34 2.20 3.84
C SER A 61 -1.19 2.04 3.91
N MET A 62 -1.80 2.49 5.01
CA MET A 62 -3.25 2.47 5.19
C MET A 62 -3.97 3.52 4.34
N ILE A 63 -3.36 4.69 4.08
CA ILE A 63 -3.89 5.68 3.14
C ILE A 63 -3.91 5.11 1.72
N SER A 64 -2.83 4.45 1.27
CA SER A 64 -2.78 3.78 -0.03
C SER A 64 -3.89 2.74 -0.20
N ALA A 65 -4.13 1.91 0.83
CA ALA A 65 -5.26 0.99 0.83
C ALA A 65 -6.61 1.71 0.85
N GLY A 66 -6.74 2.80 1.61
CA GLY A 66 -7.94 3.65 1.64
C GLY A 66 -8.26 4.27 0.28
N LEU A 67 -7.25 4.76 -0.44
CA LEU A 67 -7.40 5.32 -1.79
C LEU A 67 -7.96 4.28 -2.77
N TYR A 68 -7.49 3.04 -2.67
CA TYR A 68 -8.02 1.90 -3.43
C TYR A 68 -9.51 1.59 -3.11
N TYR A 69 -9.99 2.01 -1.94
CA TYR A 69 -11.39 1.89 -1.50
C TYR A 69 -12.13 3.22 -1.41
N GLY A 70 -11.64 4.22 -2.14
CA GLY A 70 -12.39 5.45 -2.41
C GLY A 70 -12.32 6.48 -1.30
N GLN A 71 -11.27 6.48 -0.48
CA GLN A 71 -11.10 7.48 0.57
C GLN A 71 -9.68 8.04 0.65
N TYR A 72 -9.59 9.34 0.92
CA TYR A 72 -8.36 10.04 1.27
C TYR A 72 -8.49 10.67 2.65
N LEU A 73 -7.48 10.44 3.47
CA LEU A 73 -7.25 11.12 4.74
C LEU A 73 -5.75 11.44 4.83
N SER A 74 -5.40 12.48 5.58
CA SER A 74 -4.01 12.88 5.76
C SER A 74 -3.25 11.91 6.66
N GLN A 75 -1.91 11.88 6.57
CA GLN A 75 -1.07 11.06 7.47
C GLN A 75 -1.35 11.37 8.95
N TYR A 76 -1.47 12.67 9.28
CA TYR A 76 -1.89 13.15 10.60
C TYR A 76 -3.24 12.57 11.07
N ASP A 77 -4.26 12.56 10.20
CA ASP A 77 -5.59 12.04 10.54
C ASP A 77 -5.54 10.54 10.81
N VAL A 78 -4.84 9.78 9.96
CA VAL A 78 -4.73 8.33 10.11
C VAL A 78 -3.99 7.95 11.40
N ARG A 79 -2.91 8.66 11.75
CA ARG A 79 -2.24 8.49 13.06
C ARG A 79 -3.19 8.75 14.22
N GLY A 80 -3.95 9.85 14.17
CA GLY A 80 -4.93 10.19 15.20
C GLY A 80 -6.07 9.16 15.35
N ILE A 81 -6.41 8.45 14.28
CA ILE A 81 -7.37 7.35 14.30
C ILE A 81 -6.75 6.08 14.89
N ALA A 82 -5.50 5.76 14.52
CA ALA A 82 -4.80 4.56 14.98
C ALA A 82 -4.50 4.61 16.49
N SER A 83 -4.18 5.79 17.01
CA SER A 83 -3.78 5.99 18.40
C SER A 83 -4.55 7.17 19.05
N PRO A 84 -5.86 7.01 19.33
CA PRO A 84 -6.69 8.10 19.83
C PRO A 84 -6.20 8.66 21.17
N GLY A 85 -5.99 9.98 21.22
CA GLY A 85 -5.56 10.67 22.43
C GLY A 85 -4.06 10.60 22.71
N VAL A 86 -3.27 9.89 21.89
CA VAL A 86 -1.81 9.90 21.98
C VAL A 86 -1.25 11.09 21.20
N PRO A 87 -0.39 11.94 21.79
CA PRO A 87 0.26 13.03 21.08
C PRO A 87 1.08 12.55 19.87
N GLN A 88 0.99 13.26 18.75
CA GLN A 88 1.56 12.87 17.44
C GLN A 88 3.08 12.73 17.40
N ASN A 89 3.78 13.32 18.37
CA ASN A 89 5.24 13.32 18.48
C ASN A 89 5.80 12.17 19.32
N LEU A 90 4.94 11.35 19.94
CA LEU A 90 5.39 10.18 20.69
C LEU A 90 5.43 8.96 19.77
N SER A 91 6.42 8.09 19.95
CA SER A 91 6.50 6.80 19.22
C SER A 91 5.24 5.95 19.41
N ASP A 92 4.63 5.99 20.60
CA ASP A 92 3.35 5.30 20.90
C ASP A 92 2.17 5.77 20.02
N SER A 93 2.31 6.88 19.30
CA SER A 93 1.29 7.35 18.37
C SER A 93 1.31 6.64 17.02
N GLN A 94 2.41 6.00 16.64
CA GLN A 94 2.58 5.35 15.34
C GLN A 94 1.50 4.30 15.05
N LEU A 95 1.15 4.15 13.77
CA LEU A 95 0.38 3.01 13.30
C LEU A 95 1.31 1.81 13.05
N LEU A 96 1.15 0.76 13.85
CA LEU A 96 1.94 -0.46 13.82
C LEU A 96 1.07 -1.69 13.46
N VAL A 97 1.52 -2.47 12.49
CA VAL A 97 0.87 -3.73 12.11
C VAL A 97 0.99 -4.77 13.22
N GLY A 98 -0.12 -5.46 13.52
CA GLY A 98 -0.19 -6.38 14.66
C GLY A 98 -0.38 -5.71 16.02
N VAL A 99 -0.45 -4.37 16.11
CA VAL A 99 -0.65 -3.62 17.36
C VAL A 99 -1.96 -2.84 17.34
N ASN A 100 -2.08 -1.82 16.49
CA ASN A 100 -3.24 -0.92 16.38
C ASN A 100 -3.81 -0.80 14.95
N ASP A 101 -3.34 -1.66 14.03
CA ASP A 101 -3.82 -1.74 12.64
C ASP A 101 -5.33 -1.97 12.52
N ASP A 102 -5.92 -2.75 13.42
CA ASP A 102 -7.36 -2.98 13.43
C ASP A 102 -8.16 -1.78 13.93
N VAL A 103 -7.60 -1.00 14.86
CA VAL A 103 -8.18 0.27 15.30
C VAL A 103 -8.22 1.24 14.12
N ALA A 104 -7.11 1.37 13.39
CA ALA A 104 -7.03 2.18 12.19
C ALA A 104 -8.05 1.73 11.12
N ALA A 105 -8.08 0.43 10.77
CA ALA A 105 -9.01 -0.09 9.77
C ALA A 105 -10.48 0.13 10.15
N LYS A 106 -10.84 -0.07 11.43
CA LYS A 106 -12.20 0.19 11.94
C LYS A 106 -12.57 1.67 11.86
N GLY A 107 -11.66 2.55 12.33
CA GLY A 107 -11.87 3.99 12.31
C GLY A 107 -11.99 4.53 10.88
N LEU A 108 -11.25 3.95 9.93
CA LEU A 108 -11.33 4.23 8.50
C LEU A 108 -12.56 3.61 7.80
N ARG A 109 -13.41 2.87 8.52
CA ARG A 109 -14.60 2.18 7.97
C ARG A 109 -14.26 1.17 6.87
N LEU A 110 -13.18 0.43 7.05
CA LEU A 110 -12.71 -0.62 6.14
C LEU A 110 -13.01 -2.02 6.70
N LYS A 111 -13.34 -2.97 5.81
CA LYS A 111 -13.32 -4.40 6.13
C LYS A 111 -11.90 -4.91 6.01
N TYR A 112 -11.51 -5.79 6.91
CA TYR A 112 -10.15 -6.29 6.94
C TYR A 112 -10.07 -7.71 7.50
N GLU A 113 -8.97 -8.39 7.18
CA GLU A 113 -8.53 -9.64 7.79
C GLU A 113 -7.09 -9.46 8.27
N ARG A 114 -6.76 -9.99 9.45
CA ARG A 114 -5.39 -9.95 9.98
C ARG A 114 -4.76 -11.33 9.99
N LYS A 115 -3.44 -11.36 9.85
CA LYS A 115 -2.65 -12.56 10.07
C LYS A 115 -1.37 -12.23 10.83
N SER A 116 -1.10 -13.04 11.85
CA SER A 116 0.22 -13.19 12.46
C SER A 116 0.70 -14.62 12.26
N SER A 117 1.97 -14.80 11.91
CA SER A 117 2.53 -16.14 11.67
C SER A 117 4.03 -16.15 11.85
N ALA A 118 4.54 -17.10 12.63
CA ALA A 118 5.98 -17.39 12.68
C ALA A 118 6.48 -18.10 11.41
N SER A 119 5.58 -18.74 10.64
CA SER A 119 5.89 -19.44 9.40
C SER A 119 5.79 -18.51 8.19
N SER A 120 6.90 -18.33 7.47
CA SER A 120 7.00 -17.57 6.22
C SER A 120 6.09 -18.15 5.15
N SER A 121 6.09 -19.47 4.97
CA SER A 121 5.26 -20.12 3.94
C SER A 121 3.77 -19.90 4.18
N SER A 122 3.31 -20.02 5.43
CA SER A 122 1.90 -19.74 5.77
C SER A 122 1.56 -18.26 5.58
N PHE A 123 2.44 -17.35 5.99
CA PHE A 123 2.23 -15.92 5.87
C PHE A 123 2.17 -15.48 4.41
N TYR A 124 3.17 -15.79 3.60
CA TYR A 124 3.23 -15.33 2.21
C TYR A 124 2.24 -16.06 1.31
N ALA A 125 1.80 -17.28 1.63
CA ALA A 125 0.65 -17.89 0.97
C ALA A 125 -0.65 -17.08 1.20
N TRP A 126 -0.85 -16.56 2.41
CA TRP A 126 -1.99 -15.70 2.74
C TRP A 126 -1.89 -14.33 2.07
N VAL A 127 -0.70 -13.72 2.02
CA VAL A 127 -0.47 -12.48 1.25
C VAL A 127 -0.81 -12.71 -0.22
N LYS A 128 -0.27 -13.76 -0.84
CA LYS A 128 -0.53 -14.11 -2.24
C LYS A 128 -2.02 -14.33 -2.52
N TYR A 129 -2.72 -15.01 -1.62
CA TYR A 129 -4.17 -15.21 -1.71
C TYR A 129 -4.91 -13.86 -1.78
N HIS A 130 -4.66 -12.95 -0.85
CA HIS A 130 -5.34 -11.65 -0.84
C HIS A 130 -4.99 -10.78 -2.04
N ILE A 131 -3.72 -10.74 -2.44
CA ILE A 131 -3.32 -10.02 -3.65
C ILE A 131 -4.04 -10.58 -4.88
N SER A 132 -4.23 -11.90 -4.97
CA SER A 132 -4.97 -12.53 -6.08
C SER A 132 -6.47 -12.18 -6.12
N LEU A 133 -7.04 -11.77 -4.99
CA LEU A 133 -8.42 -11.27 -4.89
C LEU A 133 -8.53 -9.75 -5.11
N GLY A 134 -7.42 -9.07 -5.35
CA GLY A 134 -7.37 -7.61 -5.48
C GLY A 134 -7.36 -6.86 -4.14
N HIS A 135 -7.10 -7.54 -3.02
CA HIS A 135 -7.06 -6.92 -1.71
C HIS A 135 -5.66 -6.35 -1.45
N PRO A 136 -5.50 -5.06 -1.11
CA PRO A 136 -4.26 -4.51 -0.55
C PRO A 136 -3.89 -5.25 0.74
N VAL A 137 -2.60 -5.55 0.92
CA VAL A 137 -2.07 -6.12 2.17
C VAL A 137 -1.00 -5.19 2.71
N VAL A 138 -1.13 -4.73 3.95
CA VAL A 138 -0.09 -3.95 4.64
C VAL A 138 0.68 -4.89 5.57
N THR A 139 2.01 -4.85 5.53
CA THR A 139 2.89 -5.77 6.27
C THR A 139 4.17 -5.07 6.72
N GLY A 140 4.80 -5.62 7.77
CA GLY A 140 6.14 -5.23 8.20
C GLY A 140 7.24 -5.87 7.35
N VAL A 141 8.33 -5.15 7.14
CA VAL A 141 9.59 -5.59 6.53
C VAL A 141 10.78 -5.07 7.35
N PHE A 142 11.97 -5.58 7.04
CA PHE A 142 13.22 -5.07 7.57
C PHE A 142 13.86 -4.07 6.61
N LEU A 143 14.22 -2.90 7.13
CA LEU A 143 15.23 -2.01 6.58
C LEU A 143 16.62 -2.50 6.97
N ASN A 144 17.55 -2.34 6.05
CA ASN A 144 18.96 -2.51 6.34
C ASN A 144 19.52 -1.22 6.95
N GLN A 145 19.74 -1.24 8.25
CA GLN A 145 20.21 -0.07 9.01
C GLN A 145 21.65 0.35 8.66
N ASN A 146 22.42 -0.48 7.93
CA ASN A 146 23.73 -0.09 7.41
C ASN A 146 23.66 0.62 6.03
N LYS A 147 22.47 0.71 5.45
CA LYS A 147 22.20 1.47 4.22
C LYS A 147 21.48 2.79 4.49
N ASP A 148 20.92 2.93 5.69
CA ASP A 148 20.31 4.18 6.12
C ASP A 148 21.42 5.08 6.68
N ASP A 149 21.47 6.33 6.23
CA ASP A 149 22.51 7.30 6.64
C ASP A 149 22.23 7.89 8.04
N GLU A 150 21.20 7.39 8.75
CA GLU A 150 20.89 7.78 10.12
C GLU A 150 21.89 7.13 11.08
N SER A 151 22.86 7.94 11.51
CA SER A 151 24.05 7.57 12.27
C SER A 151 23.81 7.06 13.71
N ASP A 152 22.59 6.68 14.08
CA ASP A 152 22.29 6.13 15.39
C ASP A 152 22.14 4.61 15.33
N LEU A 153 23.04 3.95 16.06
CA LEU A 153 23.31 2.50 16.15
C LEU A 153 22.15 1.67 16.74
N ASP A 154 20.89 2.02 16.48
CA ASP A 154 19.80 1.08 16.69
C ASP A 154 19.84 0.07 15.54
N GLN A 155 19.94 -1.22 15.86
CA GLN A 155 19.95 -2.26 14.84
C GLN A 155 18.57 -2.43 14.18
N GLY A 156 17.56 -1.67 14.60
CA GLY A 156 16.17 -1.82 14.20
C GLY A 156 15.49 -2.91 15.00
N SER A 157 14.16 -2.91 14.99
CA SER A 157 13.34 -3.82 15.81
C SER A 157 13.50 -5.29 15.43
N ASP A 158 13.52 -6.22 16.38
CA ASP A 158 13.66 -7.66 16.10
C ASP A 158 12.49 -8.27 15.28
N GLN A 159 11.36 -7.54 15.12
CA GLN A 159 10.18 -8.02 14.40
C GLN A 159 10.02 -7.42 13.01
N TYR A 160 10.05 -6.10 12.91
CA TYR A 160 10.06 -5.28 11.70
C TYR A 160 10.32 -3.82 12.10
N ASP A 161 10.83 -2.99 11.20
CA ASP A 161 11.08 -1.56 11.41
C ASP A 161 10.53 -0.67 10.28
N HIS A 162 9.94 -1.27 9.24
CA HIS A 162 9.24 -0.55 8.19
C HIS A 162 7.93 -1.23 7.80
N ILE A 163 6.94 -0.44 7.40
CA ILE A 163 5.60 -0.91 7.07
C ILE A 163 5.27 -0.48 5.65
N VAL A 164 4.88 -1.45 4.82
CA VAL A 164 4.67 -1.25 3.38
C VAL A 164 3.34 -1.86 2.93
N PRO A 165 2.63 -1.26 1.95
CA PRO A 165 1.56 -1.96 1.26
C PRO A 165 2.16 -2.85 0.16
N VAL A 166 1.87 -4.14 0.25
CA VAL A 166 2.05 -5.11 -0.83
C VAL A 166 1.00 -4.82 -1.90
N ILE A 167 1.49 -4.59 -3.11
CA ILE A 167 0.66 -4.21 -4.25
C ILE A 167 0.62 -5.26 -5.34
N GLY A 168 1.49 -6.27 -5.26
CA GLY A 168 1.58 -7.27 -6.29
C GLY A 168 2.36 -8.49 -5.87
N PHE A 169 2.32 -9.47 -6.77
CA PHE A 169 2.97 -10.75 -6.59
C PHE A 169 3.37 -11.30 -7.96
N GLY A 170 4.58 -11.86 -8.06
CA GLY A 170 5.10 -12.57 -9.21
C GLY A 170 5.26 -14.06 -8.90
N SER A 171 5.01 -14.91 -9.88
CA SER A 171 5.18 -16.36 -9.78
C SER A 171 5.55 -16.97 -11.13
N ASN A 172 6.43 -17.97 -11.14
CA ASN A 172 6.72 -18.78 -12.34
C ASN A 172 5.65 -19.86 -12.59
N ARG A 173 4.67 -19.97 -11.69
CA ARG A 173 3.55 -20.92 -11.74
C ARG A 173 2.21 -20.16 -11.77
N PRO A 174 1.14 -20.74 -12.32
CA PRO A 174 -0.20 -20.16 -12.21
C PRO A 174 -0.55 -19.82 -10.75
N PHE A 175 -1.28 -18.74 -10.55
CA PHE A 175 -1.74 -18.36 -9.22
C PHE A 175 -2.73 -19.41 -8.69
N VAL A 176 -2.29 -20.11 -7.66
CA VAL A 176 -3.07 -21.03 -6.83
C VAL A 176 -2.88 -20.61 -5.37
N ASN A 177 -3.71 -21.12 -4.47
CA ASN A 177 -3.65 -20.81 -3.02
C ASN A 177 -2.46 -21.53 -2.35
N SER A 178 -1.26 -21.37 -2.88
CA SER A 178 -0.02 -21.91 -2.32
C SER A 178 1.18 -21.00 -2.62
N TYR A 179 2.08 -20.98 -1.65
CA TYR A 179 3.39 -20.34 -1.71
C TYR A 179 4.40 -21.21 -2.47
N TYR A 180 5.26 -20.59 -3.27
CA TYR A 180 6.45 -21.21 -3.84
C TYR A 180 7.69 -20.40 -3.46
N SER A 181 8.82 -21.06 -3.26
CA SER A 181 10.07 -20.41 -2.81
C SER A 181 10.51 -19.27 -3.73
N GLY A 182 10.44 -19.46 -5.05
CA GLY A 182 10.77 -18.44 -6.06
C GLY A 182 9.63 -17.50 -6.42
N ASP A 183 8.62 -17.36 -5.55
CA ASP A 183 7.62 -16.31 -5.69
C ASP A 183 8.23 -14.95 -5.35
N VAL A 184 7.74 -13.89 -6.00
CA VAL A 184 8.22 -12.52 -5.84
C VAL A 184 7.13 -11.67 -5.19
N ILE A 185 7.44 -10.99 -4.09
CA ILE A 185 6.56 -10.00 -3.49
C ILE A 185 6.87 -8.62 -4.09
N ILE A 186 5.81 -7.84 -4.39
CA ILE A 186 5.95 -6.49 -4.91
C ILE A 186 5.24 -5.53 -3.95
N PHE A 187 5.95 -4.56 -3.39
CA PHE A 187 5.40 -3.59 -2.45
C PHE A 187 5.79 -2.16 -2.82
N SER A 188 5.03 -1.19 -2.30
CA SER A 188 5.42 0.21 -2.30
C SER A 188 6.24 0.49 -1.04
N ASP A 189 7.42 1.05 -1.15
CA ASP A 189 8.24 1.43 0.00
C ASP A 189 7.71 2.67 0.74
N ASN A 190 6.79 3.40 0.11
CA ASN A 190 6.33 4.71 0.59
C ASN A 190 7.43 5.80 0.57
N GLY A 191 8.53 5.55 -0.17
CA GLY A 191 9.62 6.47 -0.45
C GLY A 191 9.58 7.12 -1.86
N LEU A 192 10.68 7.77 -2.25
CA LEU A 192 10.79 8.68 -3.41
C LEU A 192 10.82 7.98 -4.80
N ASP A 193 10.45 8.76 -5.83
CA ASP A 193 10.52 8.63 -7.31
C ASP A 193 10.25 7.29 -8.04
N ASN A 194 10.70 6.13 -7.53
CA ASN A 194 10.23 4.82 -7.97
C ASN A 194 9.84 3.98 -6.75
N PRO A 195 8.56 4.01 -6.34
CA PRO A 195 8.17 3.51 -5.03
C PRO A 195 8.14 1.98 -4.95
N TYR A 196 8.36 1.25 -6.05
CA TYR A 196 8.05 -0.17 -6.11
C TYR A 196 9.29 -1.06 -6.03
N TYR A 197 9.32 -1.91 -5.01
CA TYR A 197 10.34 -2.94 -4.82
C TYR A 197 9.77 -4.31 -5.15
N SER A 198 10.64 -5.18 -5.67
CA SER A 198 10.31 -6.57 -5.98
C SER A 198 11.38 -7.48 -5.36
N LEU A 199 10.98 -8.35 -4.43
CA LEU A 199 11.89 -9.25 -3.73
C LEU A 199 11.48 -10.71 -3.99
N GLU A 200 12.42 -11.56 -4.41
CA GLU A 200 12.19 -13.01 -4.37
C GLU A 200 12.10 -13.45 -2.91
N ILE A 201 10.99 -14.07 -2.52
CA ILE A 201 10.71 -14.27 -1.10
C ILE A 201 11.80 -15.11 -0.46
N GLN A 202 12.15 -16.27 -1.01
CA GLN A 202 13.12 -17.17 -0.38
C GLN A 202 14.53 -16.57 -0.27
N GLU A 203 14.94 -15.75 -1.25
CA GLU A 203 16.26 -15.10 -1.27
C GLU A 203 16.35 -13.97 -0.23
N PHE A 204 15.25 -13.25 -0.02
CA PHE A 204 15.22 -12.07 0.85
C PHE A 204 14.68 -12.36 2.26
N LEU A 205 14.50 -13.63 2.64
CA LEU A 205 14.21 -14.00 4.04
C LEU A 205 15.48 -13.83 4.90
N ALA A 206 15.42 -12.94 5.91
CA ALA A 206 16.53 -12.66 6.82
C ALA A 206 16.08 -12.57 8.28
N ASN A 207 16.99 -12.82 9.23
CA ASN A 207 16.85 -12.28 10.58
C ASN A 207 17.42 -10.85 10.64
N ARG A 208 17.30 -10.21 11.80
CA ARG A 208 17.78 -8.84 12.04
C ARG A 208 19.27 -8.64 11.71
N GLN A 209 20.14 -9.56 12.13
CA GLN A 209 21.58 -9.49 11.85
C GLN A 209 21.89 -9.60 10.35
N GLU A 210 21.24 -10.54 9.66
CA GLU A 210 21.40 -10.73 8.21
C GLU A 210 20.85 -9.56 7.41
N ALA A 211 19.72 -8.98 7.85
CA ALA A 211 19.13 -7.82 7.21
C ALA A 211 20.05 -6.60 7.28
N ASN A 212 20.84 -6.49 8.35
CA ASN A 212 21.84 -5.45 8.53
C ASN A 212 23.21 -5.80 7.93
N ASN A 213 23.31 -6.72 6.97
CA ASN A 213 24.59 -6.93 6.27
C ASN A 213 24.98 -5.63 5.51
N PRO A 214 26.16 -5.02 5.74
CA PRO A 214 26.58 -3.80 5.05
C PRO A 214 26.64 -3.94 3.52
N ASP A 215 26.87 -5.14 3.01
CA ASP A 215 26.89 -5.47 1.58
C ASP A 215 25.52 -5.94 1.06
N GLY A 216 24.51 -5.97 1.94
CA GLY A 216 23.17 -6.45 1.66
C GLY A 216 22.28 -5.48 0.88
N SER A 217 21.06 -5.94 0.57
CA SER A 217 19.97 -5.12 0.03
C SER A 217 19.45 -4.10 1.04
N ALA A 218 18.69 -3.11 0.57
CA ALA A 218 18.01 -2.13 1.43
C ALA A 218 16.84 -2.74 2.23
N TYR A 219 16.21 -3.80 1.71
CA TYR A 219 15.05 -4.44 2.34
C TYR A 219 15.19 -5.95 2.43
N TYR A 220 14.63 -6.50 3.51
CA TYR A 220 14.46 -7.93 3.71
C TYR A 220 13.09 -8.27 4.30
N LEU A 221 12.70 -9.52 4.12
CA LEU A 221 11.52 -10.13 4.69
C LEU A 221 11.90 -10.89 5.97
N PRO A 222 11.16 -10.78 7.08
CA PRO A 222 11.49 -11.53 8.29
C PRO A 222 11.48 -13.04 8.04
N LYS A 223 12.51 -13.76 8.46
CA LYS A 223 12.59 -15.24 8.36
C LYS A 223 12.05 -15.95 9.59
N ASP A 224 11.74 -17.23 9.46
CA ASP A 224 11.30 -18.07 10.58
C ASP A 224 12.41 -18.11 11.68
N PRO A 225 12.06 -18.04 12.97
CA PRO A 225 10.70 -18.07 13.54
C PRO A 225 10.10 -16.68 13.83
N ILE A 226 10.65 -15.60 13.25
CA ILE A 226 10.16 -14.23 13.49
C ILE A 226 8.71 -14.12 13.05
N ILE A 227 7.87 -13.55 13.91
CA ILE A 227 6.44 -13.36 13.65
C ILE A 227 6.29 -12.27 12.60
N LYS A 228 5.70 -12.62 11.46
CA LYS A 228 5.23 -11.65 10.47
C LYS A 228 3.82 -11.20 10.84
N TYR A 229 3.55 -9.92 10.68
CA TYR A 229 2.24 -9.32 10.89
C TYR A 229 1.74 -8.70 9.59
N GLY A 230 0.47 -8.89 9.28
CA GLY A 230 -0.15 -8.26 8.13
C GLY A 230 -1.65 -8.07 8.29
N ILE A 231 -2.16 -7.06 7.60
CA ILE A 231 -3.57 -6.72 7.52
C ILE A 231 -3.97 -6.59 6.05
N ALA A 232 -4.91 -7.42 5.60
CA ALA A 232 -5.49 -7.35 4.28
C ALA A 232 -6.75 -6.49 4.35
N ILE A 233 -6.82 -5.43 3.57
CA ILE A 233 -8.03 -4.62 3.45
C ILE A 233 -8.90 -5.25 2.36
N THR A 234 -10.07 -5.75 2.74
CA THR A 234 -10.91 -6.60 1.88
C THR A 234 -12.11 -5.85 1.29
N GLY A 235 -12.30 -4.59 1.67
CA GLY A 235 -13.40 -3.77 1.20
C GLY A 235 -13.69 -2.59 2.11
N VAL A 236 -14.79 -1.90 1.82
CA VAL A 236 -15.40 -0.95 2.74
C VAL A 236 -16.37 -1.67 3.67
N MET A 237 -16.60 -1.15 4.88
CA MET A 237 -17.70 -1.63 5.73
C MET A 237 -19.04 -1.41 5.03
N ASP A 238 -19.71 -2.52 4.74
CA ASP A 238 -20.91 -2.60 3.92
C ASP A 238 -21.59 -3.96 4.17
N ASN A 239 -22.41 -4.03 5.20
CA ASN A 239 -22.98 -5.27 5.71
C ASN A 239 -23.99 -5.90 4.74
N LYS A 240 -24.50 -5.13 3.77
CA LYS A 240 -25.49 -5.58 2.78
C LYS A 240 -24.94 -5.64 1.35
N ASN A 241 -23.64 -5.37 1.17
CA ASN A 241 -22.96 -5.38 -0.14
C ASN A 241 -23.66 -4.46 -1.17
N GLU A 242 -24.05 -3.26 -0.74
CA GLU A 242 -24.73 -2.26 -1.55
C GLU A 242 -23.77 -1.41 -2.40
N THR A 243 -22.50 -1.33 -1.99
CA THR A 243 -21.51 -0.42 -2.54
C THR A 243 -20.88 -0.94 -3.83
N LEU A 244 -20.61 -0.01 -4.75
CA LEU A 244 -19.81 -0.25 -5.93
C LEU A 244 -18.34 0.10 -5.63
N PRO A 245 -17.37 -0.52 -6.34
CA PRO A 245 -15.97 -0.16 -6.17
C PRO A 245 -15.73 1.29 -6.59
N VAL A 246 -15.10 2.04 -5.69
CA VAL A 246 -14.64 3.41 -5.89
C VAL A 246 -13.14 3.45 -5.63
N ILE A 247 -12.38 3.98 -6.58
CA ILE A 247 -10.94 4.25 -6.43
C ILE A 247 -10.74 5.76 -6.46
N VAL A 248 -9.86 6.26 -5.60
CA VAL A 248 -9.40 7.64 -5.60
C VAL A 248 -7.90 7.65 -5.90
N THR A 249 -7.47 8.50 -6.81
CA THR A 249 -6.04 8.78 -7.04
C THR A 249 -5.74 10.25 -6.76
N THR A 250 -4.51 10.55 -6.39
CA THR A 250 -4.02 11.90 -6.09
C THR A 250 -3.11 12.40 -7.22
N SER A 251 -3.13 13.70 -7.53
CA SER A 251 -2.18 14.28 -8.49
C SER A 251 -0.77 14.46 -7.93
N LYS A 252 -0.61 14.32 -6.61
CA LYS A 252 0.66 14.32 -5.89
C LYS A 252 0.69 13.12 -4.96
N ASN A 253 1.84 12.48 -4.79
CA ASN A 253 2.03 11.34 -3.89
C ASN A 253 2.43 11.77 -2.46
N THR A 254 2.89 13.02 -2.26
CA THR A 254 3.25 13.58 -0.94
C THR A 254 2.24 14.61 -0.42
N GLU A 255 2.18 14.76 0.91
CA GLU A 255 1.59 15.90 1.61
C GLU A 255 2.72 16.84 2.03
N SER A 256 2.76 18.06 1.50
CA SER A 256 3.76 19.08 1.86
C SER A 256 3.07 20.33 2.41
N PRO A 257 3.61 21.10 3.36
CA PRO A 257 4.77 20.74 4.19
C PRO A 257 4.49 19.49 5.03
N GLU A 258 5.56 18.79 5.39
CA GLU A 258 5.51 17.64 6.27
C GLU A 258 5.30 18.07 7.73
N MET A 259 5.09 17.07 8.59
CA MET A 259 5.13 17.27 10.04
C MET A 259 6.54 17.72 10.46
N ILE A 260 6.61 18.70 11.37
CA ILE A 260 7.86 19.10 12.00
C ILE A 260 8.17 18.07 13.09
N ASP A 261 9.41 17.59 13.13
CA ASP A 261 9.84 16.63 14.13
C ASP A 261 9.70 17.18 15.57
N ASN A 262 9.31 16.31 16.49
CA ASN A 262 8.92 16.61 17.87
C ASN A 262 7.69 17.53 18.06
N ASP A 263 7.00 17.94 16.99
CA ASP A 263 5.78 18.76 17.08
C ASP A 263 4.50 17.91 17.04
N THR A 264 3.44 18.41 17.67
CA THR A 264 2.09 17.81 17.68
C THR A 264 1.10 18.55 16.80
N LYS A 265 1.47 19.71 16.28
CA LYS A 265 0.58 20.58 15.53
C LYS A 265 0.47 20.13 14.07
N ARG A 266 -0.76 19.84 13.61
CA ARG A 266 -1.01 19.52 12.20
C ARG A 266 -0.31 20.50 11.23
N PRO A 267 0.35 20.00 10.16
CA PRO A 267 0.94 20.86 9.13
C PRO A 267 -0.08 21.76 8.45
N THR A 268 0.39 22.90 7.94
CA THR A 268 -0.45 23.75 7.08
C THR A 268 -0.87 22.96 5.85
N ALA A 269 -2.13 23.09 5.44
CA ALA A 269 -2.63 22.35 4.29
C ALA A 269 -2.05 22.86 2.96
N SER A 270 -1.57 21.95 2.12
CA SER A 270 -1.40 22.19 0.69
C SER A 270 -2.60 21.70 -0.09
N THR A 271 -2.57 21.92 -1.41
CA THR A 271 -3.59 21.42 -2.31
C THR A 271 -3.05 20.43 -3.35
N PHE A 272 -3.90 19.48 -3.70
CA PHE A 272 -3.74 18.57 -4.83
C PHE A 272 -5.11 18.21 -5.41
N ASP A 273 -5.10 17.49 -6.52
CA ASP A 273 -6.33 17.04 -7.16
C ASP A 273 -6.62 15.60 -6.77
N LEU A 274 -7.89 15.27 -6.59
CA LEU A 274 -8.37 13.91 -6.43
C LEU A 274 -9.14 13.48 -7.67
N THR A 275 -8.80 12.33 -8.26
CA THR A 275 -9.61 11.72 -9.31
C THR A 275 -10.35 10.52 -8.74
N VAL A 276 -11.68 10.64 -8.65
CA VAL A 276 -12.56 9.56 -8.20
C VAL A 276 -13.05 8.77 -9.41
N THR A 277 -12.95 7.45 -9.35
CA THR A 277 -13.42 6.54 -10.39
C THR A 277 -14.35 5.50 -9.78
N VAL A 278 -15.60 5.47 -10.25
CA VAL A 278 -16.59 4.44 -9.90
C VAL A 278 -16.62 3.40 -11.01
N SER A 279 -16.60 2.13 -10.66
CA SER A 279 -16.63 1.01 -11.62
C SER A 279 -17.78 0.05 -11.37
N LYS A 280 -17.96 -0.94 -12.28
CA LYS A 280 -19.09 -1.89 -12.28
C LYS A 280 -20.46 -1.22 -12.39
N LEU A 281 -20.51 -0.05 -13.03
CA LEU A 281 -21.76 0.62 -13.36
C LEU A 281 -22.48 -0.13 -14.49
N ILE A 282 -23.80 -0.14 -14.44
CA ILE A 282 -24.66 -0.70 -15.49
C ILE A 282 -25.30 0.47 -16.24
N PRO A 283 -25.27 0.48 -17.59
CA PRO A 283 -25.92 1.51 -18.38
C PRO A 283 -27.40 1.72 -18.03
N ASN A 284 -27.83 2.97 -18.08
CA ASN A 284 -29.20 3.43 -17.82
C ASN A 284 -29.70 3.24 -16.38
N ILE A 285 -28.86 2.80 -15.44
CA ILE A 285 -29.15 2.80 -14.01
C ILE A 285 -28.59 4.07 -13.36
N ASN A 286 -29.36 4.67 -12.45
CA ASN A 286 -28.90 5.79 -11.63
C ASN A 286 -28.15 5.26 -10.40
N TYR A 287 -27.04 5.92 -10.07
CA TYR A 287 -26.25 5.67 -8.87
C TYR A 287 -26.05 6.96 -8.09
N ASN A 288 -26.08 6.87 -6.77
CA ASN A 288 -25.72 7.95 -5.87
C ASN A 288 -24.26 7.79 -5.46
N LEU A 289 -23.43 8.80 -5.73
CA LEU A 289 -22.09 8.93 -5.19
C LEU A 289 -22.15 9.91 -4.02
N TYR A 290 -22.00 9.37 -2.81
CA TYR A 290 -21.89 10.15 -1.59
C TYR A 290 -20.45 10.58 -1.34
N LEU A 291 -20.29 11.75 -0.75
CA LEU A 291 -19.03 12.27 -0.25
C LEU A 291 -19.22 12.64 1.22
N TYR A 292 -18.48 11.98 2.10
CA TYR A 292 -18.45 12.26 3.54
C TYR A 292 -17.14 12.95 3.92
N SER A 293 -17.22 13.85 4.89
CA SER A 293 -16.08 14.58 5.46
C SER A 293 -15.66 14.06 6.84
N GLN A 294 -16.34 13.03 7.36
CA GLN A 294 -16.02 12.35 8.60
C GLN A 294 -16.32 10.86 8.45
N GLU A 295 -15.51 10.02 9.06
CA GLU A 295 -15.61 8.56 9.04
C GLU A 295 -16.82 8.07 9.83
N THR A 296 -17.19 8.78 10.89
CA THR A 296 -18.34 8.46 11.73
C THR A 296 -19.66 8.58 10.96
N ASP A 297 -19.72 9.46 9.96
CA ASP A 297 -20.91 9.73 9.15
C ASP A 297 -21.11 8.70 8.05
N VAL A 298 -20.09 7.89 7.73
CA VAL A 298 -20.15 6.87 6.69
C VAL A 298 -21.01 5.70 7.21
N PRO A 299 -22.16 5.41 6.58
CA PRO A 299 -22.97 4.25 6.95
C PRO A 299 -22.22 2.95 6.68
N VAL A 300 -22.62 1.89 7.37
CA VAL A 300 -22.16 0.52 7.08
C VAL A 300 -23.24 -0.31 6.38
N GLU A 301 -24.42 0.26 6.14
CA GLU A 301 -25.53 -0.31 5.40
C GLU A 301 -26.61 0.74 5.14
N SER A 302 -27.55 0.39 4.26
CA SER A 302 -28.71 1.18 3.86
C SER A 302 -28.32 2.60 3.45
N PHE A 303 -27.24 2.74 2.67
CA PHE A 303 -26.53 4.00 2.44
C PHE A 303 -27.43 5.14 2.00
N ASN A 304 -28.40 4.88 1.11
CA ASN A 304 -29.34 5.90 0.65
C ASN A 304 -30.15 6.50 1.81
N VAL A 305 -30.76 5.64 2.63
CA VAL A 305 -31.61 6.04 3.77
C VAL A 305 -30.76 6.62 4.90
N SER A 306 -29.65 5.95 5.23
CA SER A 306 -28.76 6.34 6.33
C SER A 306 -28.14 7.72 6.08
N SER A 307 -27.66 7.98 4.86
CA SER A 307 -27.10 9.29 4.49
C SER A 307 -28.15 10.39 4.53
N GLN A 308 -29.36 10.12 4.04
CA GLN A 308 -30.46 11.08 4.10
C GLN A 308 -30.84 11.44 5.55
N LYS A 309 -30.86 10.47 6.47
CA LYS A 309 -31.19 10.70 7.89
C LYS A 309 -30.22 11.67 8.58
N ILE A 310 -28.94 11.64 8.20
CA ILE A 310 -27.92 12.57 8.72
C ILE A 310 -27.72 13.81 7.83
N GLY A 311 -28.59 14.03 6.84
CA GLY A 311 -28.57 15.20 5.97
C GLY A 311 -27.48 15.20 4.89
N VAL A 312 -26.80 14.08 4.65
CA VAL A 312 -25.81 13.94 3.57
C VAL A 312 -26.53 13.61 2.27
N LEU A 313 -26.53 14.58 1.34
CA LEU A 313 -27.05 14.41 -0.01
C LEU A 313 -25.99 13.78 -0.93
N PRO A 314 -26.40 13.07 -2.01
CA PRO A 314 -25.46 12.63 -3.03
C PRO A 314 -24.67 13.82 -3.58
N TRP A 315 -23.35 13.70 -3.60
CA TRP A 315 -22.47 14.69 -4.22
C TRP A 315 -22.64 14.69 -5.74
N GLN A 316 -22.88 13.51 -6.31
CA GLN A 316 -23.15 13.32 -7.73
C GLN A 316 -24.16 12.19 -7.92
N VAL A 317 -25.11 12.39 -8.84
CA VAL A 317 -25.90 11.30 -9.43
C VAL A 317 -25.22 10.88 -10.72
N ILE A 318 -24.90 9.60 -10.83
CA ILE A 318 -24.20 9.02 -11.98
C ILE A 318 -25.21 8.22 -12.81
N LYS A 319 -25.26 8.51 -14.11
CA LYS A 319 -25.96 7.70 -15.11
C LYS A 319 -25.08 7.63 -16.35
N ILE A 320 -24.72 6.43 -16.77
CA ILE A 320 -23.94 6.20 -18.00
C ILE A 320 -24.84 5.58 -19.07
N THR A 321 -24.58 5.89 -20.34
CA THR A 321 -25.31 5.34 -21.49
C THR A 321 -24.62 4.11 -22.10
N SER A 322 -23.32 3.95 -21.85
CA SER A 322 -22.50 2.82 -22.28
C SER A 322 -21.28 2.65 -21.35
N GLY A 323 -20.59 1.52 -21.46
CA GLY A 323 -19.44 1.19 -20.61
C GLY A 323 -19.81 0.79 -19.18
N SER A 324 -18.83 0.83 -18.27
CA SER A 324 -19.00 0.39 -16.87
C SER A 324 -18.27 1.26 -15.84
N LYS A 325 -17.75 2.42 -16.27
CA LYS A 325 -16.96 3.33 -15.43
C LYS A 325 -17.42 4.77 -15.59
N TRP A 326 -17.28 5.54 -14.51
CA TRP A 326 -17.43 6.98 -14.48
C TRP A 326 -16.28 7.57 -13.66
N SER A 327 -15.73 8.71 -14.08
CA SER A 327 -14.62 9.35 -13.38
C SER A 327 -14.80 10.86 -13.34
N LYS A 328 -14.30 11.49 -12.27
CA LYS A 328 -14.29 12.95 -12.12
C LYS A 328 -13.11 13.40 -11.26
N THR A 329 -12.45 14.46 -11.70
CA THR A 329 -11.41 15.12 -10.92
C THR A 329 -11.99 16.26 -10.10
N ILE A 330 -11.64 16.30 -8.81
CA ILE A 330 -11.89 17.40 -7.89
C ILE A 330 -10.58 18.16 -7.75
N LYS A 331 -10.62 19.45 -8.06
CA LYS A 331 -9.44 20.32 -8.04
C LYS A 331 -9.23 20.92 -6.66
N ASN A 332 -7.98 21.17 -6.31
CA ASN A 332 -7.58 21.94 -5.12
C ASN A 332 -8.10 21.39 -3.78
N VAL A 333 -8.18 20.06 -3.64
CA VAL A 333 -8.48 19.42 -2.35
C VAL A 333 -7.35 19.71 -1.37
N LYS A 334 -7.70 20.17 -0.16
CA LYS A 334 -6.71 20.44 0.88
C LYS A 334 -6.18 19.15 1.49
N SER A 335 -4.88 19.07 1.77
CA SER A 335 -4.23 17.90 2.34
C SER A 335 -4.76 17.49 3.71
N ASN A 336 -5.33 18.43 4.47
CA ASN A 336 -6.00 18.18 5.75
C ASN A 336 -7.49 17.88 5.63
N SER A 337 -8.01 17.65 4.42
CA SER A 337 -9.39 17.24 4.22
C SER A 337 -9.52 15.74 4.37
N LYS A 338 -10.63 15.30 4.95
CA LYS A 338 -11.10 13.92 4.86
C LYS A 338 -12.11 13.84 3.72
N VAL A 339 -11.87 12.93 2.78
CA VAL A 339 -12.70 12.78 1.58
C VAL A 339 -13.03 11.30 1.42
N ILE A 340 -14.26 10.91 1.71
CA ILE A 340 -14.67 9.50 1.71
C ILE A 340 -15.83 9.33 0.74
N PHE A 341 -15.63 8.55 -0.31
CA PHE A 341 -16.64 8.26 -1.31
C PHE A 341 -17.30 6.90 -1.12
N ARG A 342 -18.62 6.85 -1.26
CA ARG A 342 -19.37 5.60 -1.37
C ARG A 342 -20.37 5.71 -2.52
N ALA A 343 -20.30 4.79 -3.46
CA ALA A 343 -21.23 4.71 -4.59
C ALA A 343 -22.23 3.58 -4.34
N VAL A 344 -23.53 3.86 -4.45
CA VAL A 344 -24.60 2.86 -4.35
C VAL A 344 -25.62 3.08 -5.44
N LYS A 345 -26.37 2.04 -5.81
CA LYS A 345 -27.52 2.19 -6.72
C LYS A 345 -28.53 3.17 -6.10
N ALA A 346 -29.03 4.12 -6.87
CA ALA A 346 -30.04 5.06 -6.40
C ALA A 346 -31.38 4.32 -6.20
N ASP A 347 -32.07 4.64 -5.11
CA ASP A 347 -33.44 4.16 -4.90
C ASP A 347 -34.40 4.99 -5.78
N PRO A 348 -35.28 4.36 -6.59
CA PRO A 348 -36.28 5.08 -7.37
C PRO A 348 -37.17 6.04 -6.55
N SER A 349 -37.32 5.79 -5.25
CA SER A 349 -38.15 6.57 -4.33
C SER A 349 -37.45 7.78 -3.70
N THR A 350 -36.12 7.92 -3.83
CA THR A 350 -35.41 9.13 -3.35
C THR A 350 -35.50 10.24 -4.40
N VAL A 351 -36.54 11.07 -4.30
CA VAL A 351 -36.64 12.33 -5.06
C VAL A 351 -35.55 13.28 -4.56
N ILE A 352 -34.44 13.40 -5.29
CA ILE A 352 -33.32 14.26 -4.91
C ILE A 352 -33.69 15.72 -5.16
N ARG A 353 -33.91 16.49 -4.09
CA ARG A 353 -33.75 17.94 -4.11
C ARG A 353 -32.26 18.25 -4.10
N THR A 354 -31.65 18.46 -5.26
CA THR A 354 -30.26 18.95 -5.32
C THR A 354 -30.24 20.42 -4.90
N LYS A 355 -29.73 20.72 -3.69
CA LYS A 355 -29.17 22.05 -3.40
C LYS A 355 -27.65 21.96 -3.56
N SER A 356 -27.17 22.24 -4.76
CA SER A 356 -25.73 22.46 -4.99
C SER A 356 -25.33 23.79 -4.36
N LYS A 357 -24.52 23.75 -3.30
CA LYS A 357 -23.49 24.75 -2.95
C LYS A 357 -22.82 24.32 -1.64
N VAL A 358 -21.98 23.29 -1.69
CA VAL A 358 -20.82 23.24 -0.79
C VAL A 358 -19.66 23.71 -1.66
N ARG A 359 -19.24 24.96 -1.44
CA ARG A 359 -17.97 25.47 -1.98
C ARG A 359 -16.88 24.94 -1.04
N TRP A 360 -15.95 24.20 -1.60
CA TRP A 360 -14.69 23.81 -0.95
C TRP A 360 -13.58 24.73 -1.43
#